data_AF-A0A933BDP1-F1
#
_entry.id   AF-A0A933BDP1-F1
#
_cell.length_a   1.000
_cell.length_b   1.000
_cell.length_c   1.000
_cell.angle_alpha   90.00
_cell.angle_beta   90.00
_cell.angle_gamma   90.00
#
_symmetry.space_group_name_H-M   'P 1'
#
loop_
_entity.id
_entity.type
_entity.pdbx_description
1 polymer ?
#
loop_
_entity_poly.entity_id
_entity_poly.type
_entity_poly.pdbx_seq_one_letter_code
_entity_poly.pdbx_strand_id
1 'polypeptide(L)'
;MRRFQGGKVAFWAFTATVLALSSVPSALFVDGLAKYRRFIDQFDMDILRQNRVAFVPHRGRAESDSQRGEKASHLDFAEFRLKAPKAEKVFLLGDFNGWRPDTLALSRQAGGVWEILLPLPAGKYRYAYLVDGQRLPDPENPVSEDWEGQRVSLREVSP
;
A
#
# COMPACT_ATOMS: atom_id res chain seq x y z
N MET A 1 -11.48 67.59 1.20
CA MET A 1 -11.40 66.84 2.48
C MET A 1 -11.49 65.35 2.19
N ARG A 2 -10.87 64.54 3.05
CA ARG A 2 -10.76 63.06 3.09
C ARG A 2 -9.71 62.40 2.18
N ARG A 3 -8.51 62.25 2.78
CA ARG A 3 -7.62 61.09 2.63
C ARG A 3 -8.33 59.82 3.11
N PHE A 4 -8.10 58.66 2.48
CA PHE A 4 -8.05 57.31 3.09
C PHE A 4 -7.38 56.35 2.09
N GLN A 5 -6.10 56.03 2.31
CA GLN A 5 -5.56 54.72 2.78
C GLN A 5 -5.23 53.72 1.65
N GLY A 6 -4.07 53.91 1.03
CA GLY A 6 -3.37 52.90 0.23
C GLY A 6 -2.45 52.03 1.10
N GLY A 7 -3.01 51.09 1.85
CA GLY A 7 -2.22 50.33 2.81
C GLY A 7 -2.82 49.00 3.25
N LYS A 8 -3.16 48.10 2.31
CA LYS A 8 -3.38 46.67 2.61
C LYS A 8 -2.89 45.68 1.55
N VAL A 9 -2.50 46.14 0.36
CA VAL A 9 -2.05 45.23 -0.72
C VAL A 9 -0.54 44.93 -0.62
N ALA A 10 0.26 45.84 -0.06
CA ALA A 10 1.72 45.66 0.03
C ALA A 10 2.19 44.77 1.19
N PHE A 11 1.36 44.51 2.21
CA PHE A 11 1.75 43.68 3.36
C PHE A 11 1.63 42.17 3.08
N TRP A 12 0.71 41.76 2.20
CA TRP A 12 0.55 40.35 1.82
C TRP A 12 1.51 39.89 0.71
N ALA A 13 2.20 40.82 0.04
CA ALA A 13 3.13 40.49 -1.03
C ALA A 13 4.51 40.00 -0.52
N PHE A 14 4.84 40.20 0.76
CA PHE A 14 6.15 39.81 1.32
C PHE A 14 6.14 38.49 2.10
N THR A 15 4.98 37.93 2.47
CA THR A 15 4.89 36.61 3.11
C THR A 15 4.85 35.45 2.13
N ALA A 16 4.52 35.68 0.86
CA ALA A 16 4.55 34.64 -0.17
C ALA A 16 5.98 34.27 -0.63
N THR A 17 6.97 35.15 -0.45
CA THR A 17 8.34 34.91 -0.93
C THR A 17 9.19 34.14 0.08
N VAL A 18 8.95 34.29 1.39
CA VAL A 18 9.72 33.56 2.42
C VAL A 18 9.20 32.12 2.61
N LEU A 19 7.92 31.86 2.33
CA LEU A 19 7.39 30.49 2.24
C LEU A 19 7.77 29.75 0.95
N ALA A 20 8.55 30.37 0.06
CA ALA A 20 9.13 29.71 -1.11
C ALA A 20 10.55 29.19 -0.86
N LEU A 21 11.18 29.46 0.30
CA LEU A 21 12.56 29.01 0.60
C LEU A 21 12.74 28.13 1.84
N SER A 22 11.67 27.80 2.59
CA SER A 22 11.79 26.91 3.77
C SER A 22 10.90 25.66 3.76
N SER A 23 10.19 25.35 2.68
CA SER A 23 9.45 24.08 2.60
C SER A 23 9.55 23.45 1.21
N VAL A 24 10.74 22.95 0.90
CA VAL A 24 10.86 21.83 -0.05
C VAL A 24 10.51 20.57 0.74
N PRO A 25 9.24 20.16 0.70
CA PRO A 25 8.97 18.78 0.33
C PRO A 25 7.76 18.71 -0.61
N SER A 26 7.87 19.24 -1.83
CA SER A 26 6.74 19.22 -2.78
C SER A 26 7.13 18.76 -4.19
N ALA A 27 8.32 19.08 -4.70
CA ALA A 27 8.72 18.60 -6.03
C ALA A 27 8.95 17.06 -6.08
N LEU A 28 9.43 16.45 -4.99
CA LEU A 28 9.55 14.99 -4.87
C LEU A 28 8.20 14.32 -4.54
N PHE A 29 7.25 15.06 -3.98
CA PHE A 29 5.92 14.56 -3.61
C PHE A 29 4.94 14.62 -4.80
N VAL A 30 5.08 15.59 -5.71
CA VAL A 30 4.21 15.76 -6.89
C VAL A 30 4.40 14.65 -7.93
N ASP A 31 5.62 14.14 -8.12
CA ASP A 31 5.87 12.99 -9.01
C ASP A 31 5.33 11.67 -8.40
N GLY A 32 5.37 11.57 -7.08
CA GLY A 32 4.71 10.51 -6.31
C GLY A 32 3.18 10.58 -6.42
N LEU A 33 2.59 11.77 -6.40
CA LEU A 33 1.13 11.96 -6.48
C LEU A 33 0.56 11.62 -7.87
N ALA A 34 1.31 11.89 -8.94
CA ALA A 34 0.91 11.52 -10.31
C ALA A 34 0.97 9.99 -10.53
N LYS A 35 1.91 9.30 -9.88
CA LYS A 35 1.94 7.82 -9.80
C LYS A 35 0.83 7.29 -8.89
N TYR A 36 0.57 7.94 -7.76
CA TYR A 36 -0.51 7.62 -6.82
C TYR A 36 -1.90 7.74 -7.45
N ARG A 37 -2.10 8.73 -8.34
CA ARG A 37 -3.36 8.86 -9.10
C ARG A 37 -3.59 7.68 -10.04
N ARG A 38 -2.56 7.21 -10.78
CA ARG A 38 -2.68 5.98 -11.60
C ARG A 38 -2.87 4.71 -10.77
N PHE A 39 -2.29 4.68 -9.58
CA PHE A 39 -2.47 3.59 -8.62
C PHE A 39 -3.92 3.52 -8.14
N ILE A 40 -4.50 4.61 -7.62
CA ILE A 40 -5.88 4.64 -7.12
C ILE A 40 -6.93 4.48 -8.23
N ASP A 41 -6.66 4.97 -9.44
CA ASP A 41 -7.59 4.82 -10.58
C ASP A 41 -7.70 3.35 -11.06
N GLN A 42 -6.71 2.50 -10.76
CA GLN A 42 -6.70 1.06 -11.12
C GLN A 42 -6.86 0.13 -9.90
N PHE A 43 -6.65 0.63 -8.69
CA PHE A 43 -6.93 -0.07 -7.44
C PHE A 43 -8.43 -0.01 -7.17
N ASP A 44 -9.17 -1.00 -7.69
CA ASP A 44 -10.55 -1.19 -7.30
C ASP A 44 -10.58 -1.47 -5.79
N MET A 45 -11.10 -0.54 -4.99
CA MET A 45 -11.18 -0.68 -3.52
C MET A 45 -12.12 -1.83 -3.11
N ASP A 46 -12.84 -2.42 -4.06
CA ASP A 46 -13.54 -3.70 -3.90
C ASP A 46 -12.57 -4.89 -3.68
N ILE A 47 -11.26 -4.75 -3.93
CA ILE A 47 -10.24 -5.76 -3.59
C ILE A 47 -10.05 -5.88 -2.06
N LEU A 48 -10.22 -4.78 -1.31
CA LEU A 48 -10.15 -4.79 0.16
C LEU A 48 -11.45 -5.31 0.79
N ARG A 49 -12.53 -5.36 0.01
CA ARG A 49 -13.77 -5.97 0.44
C ARG A 49 -13.73 -7.45 0.06
N GLN A 50 -13.66 -8.28 1.10
CA GLN A 50 -14.20 -9.64 1.09
C GLN A 50 -13.26 -10.75 0.60
N ASN A 51 -12.19 -10.99 1.35
CA ASN A 51 -11.79 -12.37 1.63
C ASN A 51 -12.14 -12.69 3.09
N ARG A 52 -13.41 -13.06 3.34
CA ARG A 52 -13.77 -13.71 4.61
C ARG A 52 -12.96 -15.01 4.65
N VAL A 53 -11.90 -15.04 5.44
CA VAL A 53 -11.32 -16.29 5.93
C VAL A 53 -12.45 -17.07 6.59
N ALA A 54 -13.01 -18.01 5.83
CA ALA A 54 -13.93 -18.98 6.35
C ALA A 54 -13.12 -19.87 7.29
N PHE A 55 -13.51 -19.82 8.57
CA PHE A 55 -13.23 -20.78 9.63
C PHE A 55 -12.20 -20.35 10.69
N VAL A 56 -12.70 -19.61 11.68
CA VAL A 56 -12.22 -19.75 13.06
C VAL A 56 -13.27 -20.56 13.82
N PRO A 57 -12.98 -21.79 14.28
CA PRO A 57 -13.93 -22.56 15.07
C PRO A 57 -14.01 -21.95 16.47
N HIS A 58 -14.92 -20.99 16.66
CA HIS A 58 -15.30 -20.57 18.00
C HIS A 58 -16.35 -21.55 18.53
N ARG A 59 -15.87 -22.55 19.28
CA ARG A 59 -16.73 -23.37 20.14
C ARG A 59 -17.39 -22.44 21.17
N GLY A 60 -18.65 -22.14 20.92
CA GLY A 60 -19.65 -21.84 21.94
C GLY A 60 -19.73 -20.39 22.41
N ARG A 61 -20.98 -19.91 22.34
CA ARG A 61 -21.57 -18.80 23.11
C ARG A 61 -21.56 -17.43 22.43
N ALA A 62 -22.76 -17.09 21.99
CA ALA A 62 -23.22 -15.75 21.68
C ALA A 62 -22.78 -14.75 22.76
N GLU A 63 -21.98 -13.76 22.38
CA GLU A 63 -21.78 -12.55 23.17
C GLU A 63 -21.42 -11.38 22.24
N SER A 64 -22.32 -10.41 22.23
CA SER A 64 -22.13 -9.00 21.87
C SER A 64 -21.98 -8.62 20.39
N ASP A 65 -23.14 -8.47 19.72
CA ASP A 65 -23.29 -7.71 18.47
C ASP A 65 -23.08 -6.19 18.62
N SER A 66 -22.69 -5.70 19.80
CA SER A 66 -22.55 -4.27 20.12
C SER A 66 -21.12 -3.72 19.97
N GLN A 67 -20.13 -4.54 19.59
CA GLN A 67 -18.75 -4.09 19.26
C GLN A 67 -18.43 -4.16 17.76
N ARG A 68 -19.46 -4.30 16.91
CA ARG A 68 -19.30 -4.48 15.45
C ARG A 68 -19.02 -3.17 14.68
N GLY A 69 -19.07 -2.01 15.34
CA GLY A 69 -18.96 -0.70 14.69
C GLY A 69 -17.62 0.05 14.86
N GLU A 70 -16.71 -0.41 15.73
CA GLU A 70 -15.58 0.46 16.17
C GLU A 70 -14.18 -0.16 16.08
N LYS A 71 -14.04 -1.46 15.79
CA LYS A 71 -12.78 -1.96 15.23
C LYS A 71 -12.76 -1.64 13.74
N ALA A 72 -12.62 -0.36 13.41
CA ALA A 72 -12.04 0.01 12.13
C ALA A 72 -10.74 -0.81 12.04
N SER A 73 -10.69 -1.77 11.12
CA SER A 73 -9.51 -2.58 10.86
C SER A 73 -8.34 -1.63 10.72
N HIS A 74 -7.43 -1.62 11.71
CA HIS A 74 -6.23 -0.82 11.65
C HIS A 74 -5.51 -1.24 10.36
N LEU A 75 -5.45 -0.32 9.41
CA LEU A 75 -4.78 -0.53 8.14
C LEU A 75 -3.33 -0.13 8.35
N ASP A 76 -2.45 -1.09 8.17
CA ASP A 76 -1.02 -0.87 8.19
C ASP A 76 -0.45 -1.05 6.80
N PHE A 77 0.63 -0.34 6.52
CA PHE A 77 1.31 -0.45 5.25
C PHE A 77 2.32 -1.60 5.29
N ALA A 78 2.05 -2.64 4.51
CA ALA A 78 2.96 -3.74 4.29
C ALA A 78 3.81 -3.47 3.04
N GLU A 79 5.13 -3.41 3.23
CA GLU A 79 6.10 -3.33 2.14
C GLU A 79 6.49 -4.72 1.65
N PHE A 80 6.48 -4.91 0.34
CA PHE A 80 6.96 -6.11 -0.34
C PHE A 80 8.11 -5.72 -1.25
N ARG A 81 9.23 -6.45 -1.13
CA ARG A 81 10.46 -6.16 -1.88
C ARG A 81 11.05 -7.45 -2.45
N LEU A 82 11.57 -7.36 -3.67
CA LEU A 82 12.25 -8.47 -4.33
C LEU A 82 13.48 -7.97 -5.09
N LYS A 83 14.64 -8.58 -4.86
CA LYS A 83 15.84 -8.34 -5.66
C LYS A 83 15.84 -9.23 -6.91
N ALA A 84 15.46 -8.66 -8.05
CA ALA A 84 15.41 -9.36 -9.34
C ALA A 84 15.94 -8.43 -10.46
N PRO A 85 17.26 -8.24 -10.58
CA PRO A 85 17.84 -7.24 -11.49
C PRO A 85 17.59 -7.53 -12.96
N LYS A 86 17.39 -8.81 -13.32
CA LYS A 86 17.14 -9.27 -14.69
C LYS A 86 15.66 -9.35 -15.05
N ALA A 87 14.76 -9.17 -14.08
CA ALA A 87 13.33 -9.26 -14.35
C ALA A 87 12.85 -8.11 -15.23
N GLU A 88 11.87 -8.37 -16.08
CA GLU A 88 11.19 -7.35 -16.87
C GLU A 88 9.89 -6.90 -16.22
N LYS A 89 9.16 -7.85 -15.59
CA LYS A 89 7.90 -7.61 -14.90
C LYS A 89 7.83 -8.43 -13.62
N VAL A 90 7.38 -7.80 -12.55
CA VAL A 90 7.12 -8.46 -11.28
C VAL A 90 5.74 -8.08 -10.79
N PHE A 91 4.92 -9.08 -10.47
CA PHE A 91 3.63 -8.91 -9.83
C PHE A 91 3.58 -9.58 -8.47
N LEU A 92 2.75 -9.06 -7.58
CA LEU A 92 2.46 -9.64 -6.29
C LEU A 92 1.15 -10.45 -6.37
N LEU A 93 1.21 -11.69 -5.91
CA LEU A 93 0.05 -12.57 -5.76
C LEU A 93 -0.14 -12.86 -4.26
N GLY A 94 -1.38 -12.88 -3.78
CA GLY A 94 -1.65 -13.28 -2.41
C GLY A 94 -3.12 -13.33 -2.03
N ASP A 95 -3.38 -13.62 -0.76
CA ASP A 95 -4.75 -13.73 -0.24
C ASP A 95 -5.55 -12.42 -0.39
N PHE A 96 -4.86 -11.27 -0.38
CA PHE A 96 -5.46 -9.94 -0.50
C PHE A 96 -5.92 -9.56 -1.92
N ASN A 97 -5.40 -10.21 -2.98
CA ASN A 97 -5.90 -9.98 -4.35
C ASN A 97 -6.58 -11.21 -4.95
N GLY A 98 -6.86 -12.23 -4.12
CA GLY A 98 -7.44 -13.49 -4.55
C GLY A 98 -6.54 -14.26 -5.52
N TRP A 99 -5.22 -14.12 -5.38
CA TRP A 99 -4.22 -14.78 -6.24
C TRP A 99 -4.35 -14.45 -7.73
N ARG A 100 -4.99 -13.33 -8.08
CA ARG A 100 -5.16 -12.90 -9.47
C ARG A 100 -3.84 -12.42 -10.05
N PRO A 101 -3.38 -12.97 -11.20
CA PRO A 101 -2.24 -12.43 -11.90
C PRO A 101 -2.54 -11.03 -12.44
N ASP A 102 -1.49 -10.24 -12.66
CA ASP A 102 -1.55 -8.94 -13.35
C ASP A 102 -2.30 -7.79 -12.65
N THR A 103 -2.75 -7.97 -11.39
CA THR A 103 -3.46 -6.90 -10.66
C THR A 103 -2.55 -5.98 -9.84
N LEU A 104 -1.42 -6.49 -9.35
CA LEU A 104 -0.53 -5.78 -8.42
C LEU A 104 0.91 -5.77 -8.95
N ALA A 105 1.22 -4.87 -9.88
CA ALA A 105 2.56 -4.71 -10.43
C ALA A 105 3.50 -4.02 -9.43
N LEU A 106 4.71 -4.57 -9.24
CA LEU A 106 5.76 -3.92 -8.47
C LEU A 106 6.48 -2.88 -9.32
N SER A 107 7.02 -1.86 -8.65
CA SER A 107 7.80 -0.80 -9.28
C SER A 107 9.29 -1.11 -9.19
N ARG A 108 10.00 -1.08 -10.33
CA ARG A 108 11.45 -1.28 -10.38
C ARG A 108 12.17 -0.05 -9.83
N GLN A 109 13.03 -0.27 -8.84
CA GLN A 109 13.89 0.71 -8.19
C GLN A 109 15.35 0.56 -8.65
N ALA A 110 16.21 1.44 -8.16
CA ALA A 110 17.65 1.35 -8.35
C ALA A 110 18.21 0.01 -7.83
N GLY A 111 19.30 -0.46 -8.43
CA GLY A 111 19.95 -1.71 -8.00
C GLY A 111 19.18 -2.99 -8.35
N GLY A 112 18.11 -2.92 -9.14
CA GLY A 112 17.33 -4.09 -9.56
C GLY A 112 16.40 -4.63 -8.48
N VAL A 113 16.00 -3.78 -7.53
CA VAL A 113 15.01 -4.09 -6.51
C VAL A 113 13.63 -3.73 -7.04
N TRP A 114 12.63 -4.55 -6.73
CA TRP A 114 11.24 -4.35 -7.07
C TRP A 114 10.46 -4.15 -5.78
N GLU A 115 9.59 -3.14 -5.74
CA GLU A 115 8.91 -2.76 -4.50
C GLU A 115 7.44 -2.40 -4.73
N ILE A 116 6.59 -2.72 -3.76
CA ILE A 116 5.22 -2.24 -3.66
C ILE A 116 4.84 -2.07 -2.18
N LEU A 117 4.06 -1.03 -1.88
CA LEU A 117 3.54 -0.75 -0.55
C LEU A 117 2.01 -0.90 -0.59
N LEU A 118 1.46 -1.77 0.27
CA LEU A 118 0.02 -2.06 0.30
C LEU A 118 -0.58 -1.75 1.68
N PRO A 119 -1.69 -1.01 1.75
CA PRO A 119 -2.48 -0.92 2.98
C PRO A 119 -3.22 -2.23 3.19
N LEU A 120 -2.89 -2.96 4.26
CA LEU A 120 -3.51 -4.23 4.61
C LEU A 120 -4.04 -4.16 6.05
N PRO A 121 -5.23 -4.72 6.32
CA PRO A 121 -5.67 -4.95 7.69
C PRO A 121 -4.67 -5.84 8.45
N ALA A 122 -4.60 -5.66 9.77
CA ALA A 122 -3.88 -6.60 10.61
C ALA A 122 -4.34 -8.05 10.36
N GLY A 123 -3.38 -8.96 10.17
CA GLY A 123 -3.64 -10.34 9.76
C GLY A 123 -2.41 -11.06 9.23
N LYS A 124 -2.58 -12.33 8.88
CA LYS A 124 -1.57 -13.17 8.23
C LYS A 124 -1.98 -13.45 6.80
N TYR A 125 -1.09 -13.18 5.86
CA TYR A 125 -1.33 -13.28 4.42
C TYR A 125 -0.31 -14.20 3.79
N ARG A 126 -0.77 -15.13 2.95
CA ARG A 126 0.10 -15.85 2.03
C ARG A 126 0.32 -15.01 0.78
N TYR A 127 1.55 -15.03 0.28
CA TYR A 127 1.91 -14.34 -0.95
C TYR A 127 3.01 -15.06 -1.73
N ALA A 128 3.14 -14.70 -3.00
CA ALA A 128 4.23 -15.09 -3.89
C ALA A 128 4.48 -13.99 -4.92
N TYR A 129 5.66 -13.99 -5.53
CA TYR A 129 5.97 -13.13 -6.67
C TYR A 129 5.74 -13.88 -7.97
N LEU A 130 5.21 -13.17 -8.96
CA LEU A 130 5.17 -13.61 -10.35
C LEU A 130 6.21 -12.80 -11.13
N VAL A 131 7.36 -13.40 -11.40
CA VAL A 131 8.49 -12.78 -12.11
C VAL A 131 8.53 -13.32 -13.53
N ASP A 132 8.30 -12.47 -14.51
CA ASP A 132 8.29 -12.83 -15.94
C ASP A 132 7.45 -14.10 -16.24
N GLY A 133 6.30 -14.22 -15.56
CA GLY A 133 5.38 -15.35 -15.69
C GLY A 133 5.71 -16.57 -14.81
N GLN A 134 6.81 -16.56 -14.06
CA GLN A 134 7.18 -17.63 -13.15
C GLN A 134 6.80 -17.26 -11.71
N ARG A 135 6.05 -18.14 -11.04
CA ARG A 135 5.68 -17.97 -9.63
C ARG A 135 6.82 -18.47 -8.74
N LEU A 136 7.26 -17.64 -7.79
CA LEU A 136 8.21 -18.02 -6.75
C LEU A 136 7.83 -17.44 -5.38
N PRO A 137 8.13 -18.15 -4.29
CA PRO A 137 8.09 -17.56 -2.95
C PRO A 137 9.13 -16.44 -2.83
N ASP A 138 8.96 -15.60 -1.83
CA ASP A 138 9.94 -14.58 -1.46
C ASP A 138 11.24 -15.25 -0.98
N PRO A 139 12.37 -15.08 -1.70
CA PRO A 139 13.65 -15.69 -1.33
C PRO A 139 14.24 -15.11 -0.03
N GLU A 140 13.87 -13.89 0.35
CA GLU A 140 14.38 -13.21 1.54
C GLU A 140 13.51 -13.47 2.77
N ASN A 141 12.33 -14.08 2.59
CA ASN A 141 11.44 -14.44 3.68
C ASN A 141 11.65 -15.91 4.09
N PRO A 142 12.25 -16.20 5.26
CA PRO A 142 12.45 -17.57 5.72
C PRO A 142 11.13 -18.27 6.10
N VAL A 143 10.07 -17.51 6.35
CA VAL A 143 8.77 -18.05 6.75
C VAL A 143 7.95 -18.35 5.50
N SER A 144 7.83 -19.64 5.21
CA SER A 144 7.06 -20.15 4.08
C SER A 144 6.25 -21.39 4.48
N GLU A 145 5.19 -21.64 3.73
CA GLU A 145 4.26 -22.74 3.92
C GLU A 145 4.00 -23.42 2.57
N ASP A 146 3.72 -24.74 2.59
CA ASP A 146 3.22 -25.45 1.43
C ASP A 146 1.70 -25.25 1.30
N TRP A 147 1.29 -24.57 0.23
CA TRP A 147 -0.11 -24.29 -0.07
C TRP A 147 -0.45 -24.75 -1.49
N GLU A 148 -1.42 -25.65 -1.61
CA GLU A 148 -1.82 -26.27 -2.90
C GLU A 148 -0.66 -26.96 -3.65
N GLY A 149 0.28 -27.55 -2.89
CA GLY A 149 1.47 -28.21 -3.46
C GLY A 149 2.54 -27.25 -3.97
N GLN A 150 2.42 -25.95 -3.68
CA GLN A 150 3.44 -24.95 -3.97
C GLN A 150 3.89 -24.20 -2.72
N ARG A 151 5.17 -23.85 -2.64
CA ARG A 151 5.69 -23.02 -1.55
C ARG A 151 5.25 -21.57 -1.71
N VAL A 152 4.71 -21.00 -0.65
CA VAL A 152 4.31 -19.59 -0.55
C VAL A 152 4.94 -18.95 0.68
N SER A 153 5.15 -17.64 0.65
CA SER A 153 5.70 -16.89 1.78
C SER A 153 4.58 -16.32 2.66
N LEU A 154 4.85 -16.15 3.95
CA LEU A 154 3.90 -15.59 4.91
C LEU A 154 4.27 -14.16 5.30
N ARG A 155 3.29 -13.26 5.27
CA ARG A 155 3.41 -11.89 5.76
C ARG A 155 2.43 -11.68 6.90
N GLU A 156 2.96 -11.32 8.07
CA GLU A 156 2.16 -10.86 9.21
C GLU A 156 2.13 -9.34 9.23
N VAL A 157 0.93 -8.81 9.44
CA VAL A 157 0.65 -7.39 9.61
C VAL A 157 0.03 -7.26 11.00
N SER A 158 0.75 -6.59 11.90
CA SER A 158 0.30 -6.36 13.28
C SER A 158 -0.34 -4.98 13.41
N PRO A 159 -1.34 -4.81 14.31
CA PRO A 159 -1.94 -3.50 14.61
C PRO A 159 -0.98 -2.53 15.30
#